data_AF-A0AB73LQ30-F1
#
_entry.id   AF-A0AB73LQ30-F1
#
_cell.length_a   1.000
_cell.length_b   1.000
_cell.length_c   1.000
_cell.angle_alpha   90.00
_cell.angle_beta   90.00
_cell.angle_gamma   90.00
#
_symmetry.space_group_name_H-M   'P 1'
#
loop_
_entity.id
_entity.type
_entity.pdbx_description
1 polymer ?
#
loop_
_entity_poly.entity_id
_entity_poly.type
_entity_poly.pdbx_seq_one_letter_code
_entity_poly.pdbx_strand_id
1 'polypeptide(L)'
;MSKHLFGQVITHDGIAANNRGETEGNITTLQKILWKGEIYTTVSAEAIRFATRYFWQLNDEKVNRYYKWNGEQYSHEWKDRNWSGWLKNPRETFIDDDVFGFMEAKAGEQEGEGESVDGNKGKKKSKGKSIVRKGVLEFSRAISLIPFSGDITFNSKSGEKNSTSLYGTEVHATRYQYGFTLTPESLEIKDRTYKILKAILNLNQVAGNQSRFLYDFAPESVILRWTDDFAPRILYSFEESENVVSIPTIIEKVNSGDLEGDTLIIAGPITKLSEVTKLKEKKVSLFEGVKQGFAELEQRIKKDLK
;
A
#
# COMPACT_ATOMS: atom_id res chain seq x y z
N MET A 1 -1.22 3.15 26.50
CA MET A 1 -0.58 3.72 25.30
C MET A 1 -1.13 2.98 24.09
N SER A 2 -1.38 3.64 22.97
CA SER A 2 -1.88 2.98 21.76
C SER A 2 -0.81 2.05 21.18
N LYS A 3 -1.23 0.92 20.61
CA LYS A 3 -0.33 0.04 19.88
C LYS A 3 -0.30 0.39 18.39
N HIS A 4 0.88 0.31 17.81
CA HIS A 4 1.16 0.60 16.42
C HIS A 4 1.74 -0.64 15.76
N LEU A 5 1.19 -0.95 14.58
CA LEU A 5 1.72 -1.96 13.69
C LEU A 5 2.47 -1.27 12.57
N PHE A 6 3.74 -1.64 12.41
CA PHE A 6 4.53 -1.32 11.24
C PHE A 6 4.88 -2.61 10.52
N GLY A 7 4.89 -2.57 9.19
CA GLY A 7 5.35 -3.67 8.37
C GLY A 7 6.30 -3.20 7.29
N GLN A 8 7.26 -4.05 6.97
CA GLN A 8 8.11 -3.94 5.80
C GLN A 8 8.00 -5.26 5.03
N VAL A 9 7.59 -5.17 3.77
CA VAL A 9 7.31 -6.29 2.88
C VAL A 9 8.34 -6.31 1.77
N ILE A 10 8.70 -7.51 1.34
CA ILE A 10 9.33 -7.78 0.06
C ILE A 10 8.48 -8.79 -0.72
N THR A 11 8.26 -8.53 -2.00
CA THR A 11 7.52 -9.40 -2.92
C THR A 11 8.42 -10.49 -3.49
N HIS A 12 7.80 -11.42 -4.23
CA HIS A 12 8.54 -12.44 -4.97
C HIS A 12 9.38 -11.85 -6.09
N ASP A 13 10.47 -12.53 -6.43
CA ASP A 13 11.21 -12.23 -7.65
C ASP A 13 10.42 -12.65 -8.88
N GLY A 14 10.52 -11.84 -9.93
CA GLY A 14 9.80 -12.06 -11.16
C GLY A 14 9.85 -10.88 -12.12
N ILE A 15 9.32 -11.10 -13.31
CA ILE A 15 9.27 -10.08 -14.36
C ILE A 15 8.07 -9.18 -14.11
N ALA A 16 8.32 -7.98 -13.62
CA ALA A 16 7.31 -6.96 -13.40
C ALA A 16 7.14 -6.07 -14.63
N ALA A 17 5.89 -5.81 -15.00
CA ALA A 17 5.53 -4.76 -15.95
C ALA A 17 4.36 -3.92 -15.41
N ASN A 18 4.32 -3.80 -14.09
CA ASN A 18 3.26 -3.19 -13.32
C ASN A 18 3.50 -1.68 -13.20
N ASN A 19 2.44 -0.90 -13.01
CA ASN A 19 2.53 0.54 -12.76
C ASN A 19 3.18 1.34 -13.91
N ARG A 20 2.42 1.43 -14.99
CA ARG A 20 2.84 2.09 -16.24
C ARG A 20 3.05 3.59 -16.03
N GLY A 21 4.11 4.10 -16.64
CA GLY A 21 4.37 5.52 -16.82
C GLY A 21 3.71 6.08 -18.07
N GLU A 22 4.14 7.28 -18.48
CA GLU A 22 3.74 7.85 -19.76
C GLU A 22 4.35 7.04 -20.91
N THR A 23 3.55 6.74 -21.92
CA THR A 23 3.97 5.91 -23.06
C THR A 23 4.85 6.74 -23.98
N GLU A 24 6.01 6.22 -24.39
CA GLU A 24 6.91 6.86 -25.33
C GLU A 24 6.80 6.20 -26.70
N GLY A 25 6.12 6.87 -27.63
CA GLY A 25 5.78 6.29 -28.94
C GLY A 25 4.93 5.02 -28.77
N ASN A 26 5.47 3.87 -29.20
CA ASN A 26 4.82 2.56 -29.05
C ASN A 26 5.33 1.75 -27.84
N ILE A 27 6.12 2.36 -26.95
CA ILE A 27 6.71 1.69 -25.79
C ILE A 27 5.92 2.09 -24.55
N THR A 28 5.27 1.11 -23.93
CA THR A 28 4.73 1.29 -22.58
C THR A 28 5.89 1.30 -21.59
N THR A 29 6.06 2.40 -20.86
CA THR A 29 7.13 2.56 -19.87
C THR A 29 6.65 2.17 -18.47
N LEU A 30 7.60 1.86 -17.59
CA LEU A 30 7.42 1.75 -16.15
C LEU A 30 7.68 3.11 -15.49
N GLN A 31 6.98 3.35 -14.39
CA GLN A 31 7.36 4.44 -13.50
C GLN A 31 8.72 4.16 -12.86
N LYS A 32 9.56 5.21 -12.78
CA LYS A 32 10.94 5.13 -12.32
C LYS A 32 11.26 6.31 -11.39
N ILE A 33 12.22 6.15 -10.49
CA ILE A 33 12.80 7.22 -9.67
C ILE A 33 14.31 7.09 -9.54
N LEU A 34 14.97 8.20 -9.26
CA LEU A 34 16.35 8.20 -8.77
C LEU A 34 16.36 7.80 -7.29
N TRP A 35 17.06 6.73 -6.95
CA TRP A 35 17.20 6.22 -5.59
C TRP A 35 18.62 5.70 -5.37
N LYS A 36 19.27 6.11 -4.28
CA LYS A 36 20.67 5.73 -3.96
C LYS A 36 21.65 5.91 -5.14
N GLY A 37 21.42 6.92 -6.00
CA GLY A 37 22.29 7.25 -7.15
C GLY A 37 21.95 6.54 -8.45
N GLU A 38 21.03 5.57 -8.45
CA GLU A 38 20.65 4.78 -9.62
C GLU A 38 19.16 4.90 -9.93
N ILE A 39 18.74 4.45 -11.11
CA ILE A 39 17.33 4.45 -11.52
C ILE A 39 16.67 3.17 -11.03
N TYR A 40 15.57 3.30 -10.30
CA TYR A 40 14.78 2.17 -9.81
C TYR A 40 13.34 2.25 -10.33
N THR A 41 12.76 1.09 -10.66
CA THR A 41 11.32 1.02 -10.94
C THR A 41 10.50 1.10 -9.66
N THR A 42 9.23 1.44 -9.78
CA THR A 42 8.41 1.73 -8.61
C THR A 42 6.92 1.54 -8.84
N VAL A 43 6.22 1.18 -7.76
CA VAL A 43 4.77 1.10 -7.70
C VAL A 43 4.20 2.07 -6.67
N SER A 44 3.20 2.86 -7.05
CA SER A 44 2.61 3.90 -6.18
C SER A 44 1.88 3.30 -4.97
N ALA A 45 1.85 4.05 -3.86
CA ALA A 45 1.07 3.67 -2.69
C ALA A 45 -0.44 3.64 -3.03
N GLU A 46 -0.90 4.49 -3.94
CA GLU A 46 -2.27 4.51 -4.45
C GLU A 46 -2.63 3.22 -5.17
N ALA A 47 -1.71 2.63 -5.94
CA ALA A 47 -1.96 1.34 -6.60
C ALA A 47 -2.10 0.20 -5.58
N ILE A 48 -1.31 0.22 -4.50
CA ILE A 48 -1.43 -0.73 -3.38
C ILE A 48 -2.75 -0.53 -2.63
N ARG A 49 -3.16 0.72 -2.38
CA ARG A 49 -4.47 1.06 -1.78
C ARG A 49 -5.63 0.60 -2.65
N PHE A 50 -5.53 0.77 -3.96
CA PHE A 50 -6.51 0.28 -4.92
C PHE A 50 -6.63 -1.25 -4.83
N ALA A 51 -5.51 -1.97 -4.93
CA ALA A 51 -5.48 -3.43 -4.86
C ALA A 51 -6.06 -3.96 -3.54
N THR A 52 -5.72 -3.32 -2.42
CA THR A 52 -6.28 -3.65 -1.10
C THR A 52 -7.80 -3.49 -1.08
N ARG A 53 -8.33 -2.38 -1.63
CA ARG A 53 -9.77 -2.18 -1.72
C ARG A 53 -10.43 -3.21 -2.63
N TYR A 54 -9.81 -3.50 -3.77
CA TYR A 54 -10.33 -4.48 -4.70
C TYR A 54 -10.36 -5.89 -4.08
N PHE A 55 -9.34 -6.25 -3.30
CA PHE A 55 -9.34 -7.49 -2.52
C PHE A 55 -10.54 -7.57 -1.57
N TRP A 56 -10.83 -6.49 -0.81
CA TRP A 56 -12.02 -6.44 0.06
C TRP A 56 -13.31 -6.62 -0.72
N GLN A 57 -13.45 -5.94 -1.86
CA GLN A 57 -14.61 -6.09 -2.73
C GLN A 57 -14.79 -7.54 -3.21
N LEU A 58 -13.70 -8.21 -3.61
CA LEU A 58 -13.72 -9.62 -4.02
C LEU A 58 -14.01 -10.60 -2.87
N ASN A 59 -13.91 -10.14 -1.61
CA ASN A 59 -14.21 -10.90 -0.41
C ASN A 59 -15.51 -10.42 0.27
N ASP A 60 -16.45 -9.86 -0.51
CA ASP A 60 -17.79 -9.45 -0.09
C ASP A 60 -17.83 -8.36 1.01
N GLU A 61 -16.76 -7.60 1.17
CA GLU A 61 -16.74 -6.47 2.09
C GLU A 61 -17.40 -5.23 1.47
N LYS A 62 -18.11 -4.47 2.31
CA LYS A 62 -18.75 -3.22 1.88
C LYS A 62 -17.69 -2.13 1.69
N VAL A 63 -17.38 -1.82 0.43
CA VAL A 63 -16.55 -0.69 0.00
C VAL A 63 -17.41 0.43 -0.60
N ASN A 64 -17.03 1.69 -0.36
CA ASN A 64 -17.73 2.84 -0.91
C ASN A 64 -17.38 3.04 -2.39
N ARG A 65 -16.09 2.95 -2.72
CA ARG A 65 -15.63 2.97 -4.12
C ARG A 65 -15.67 1.57 -4.70
N TYR A 66 -16.81 1.21 -5.30
CA TYR A 66 -17.03 -0.12 -5.87
C TYR A 66 -16.61 -0.15 -7.33
N TYR A 67 -15.63 -0.99 -7.68
CA TYR A 67 -15.08 -1.13 -9.02
C TYR A 67 -15.81 -2.19 -9.83
N LYS A 68 -16.15 -1.87 -11.08
CA LYS A 68 -16.75 -2.83 -12.00
C LYS A 68 -16.34 -2.57 -13.44
N TRP A 69 -16.34 -3.64 -14.24
CA TRP A 69 -16.29 -3.54 -15.68
C TRP A 69 -17.64 -3.02 -16.18
N ASN A 70 -17.64 -1.97 -17.00
CA ASN A 70 -18.87 -1.40 -17.56
C ASN A 70 -19.13 -1.81 -19.02
N GLY A 71 -18.33 -2.72 -19.58
CA GLY A 71 -18.38 -3.11 -21.00
C GLY A 71 -17.21 -2.60 -21.81
N GLU A 72 -16.63 -1.45 -21.43
CA GLU A 72 -15.56 -0.77 -22.18
C GLU A 72 -14.29 -0.59 -21.34
N GLN A 73 -14.46 -0.20 -20.08
CA GLN A 73 -13.38 0.10 -19.16
C GLN A 73 -13.74 -0.28 -17.72
N TYR A 74 -12.70 -0.49 -16.91
CA TYR A 74 -12.88 -0.52 -15.47
C TYR A 74 -13.21 0.89 -14.98
N SER A 75 -14.34 1.01 -14.31
CA SER A 75 -14.76 2.25 -13.64
C SER A 75 -15.17 1.95 -12.21
N HIS A 76 -15.49 2.99 -11.44
CA HIS A 76 -16.03 2.85 -10.09
C HIS A 76 -17.36 3.57 -9.95
N GLU A 77 -18.21 3.06 -9.06
CA GLU A 77 -19.40 3.72 -8.57
C GLU A 77 -19.23 4.03 -7.08
N TRP A 78 -19.78 5.16 -6.65
CA TRP A 78 -19.86 5.54 -5.24
C TRP A 78 -21.13 4.96 -4.63
N LYS A 79 -21.00 4.21 -3.54
CA LYS A 79 -22.16 3.75 -2.76
C LYS A 79 -22.72 4.85 -1.86
N ASP A 80 -21.86 5.75 -1.40
CA ASP A 80 -22.20 6.95 -0.62
C ASP A 80 -21.25 8.09 -1.00
N ARG A 81 -21.66 8.88 -2.00
CA ARG A 81 -20.84 9.97 -2.57
C ARG A 81 -20.62 11.15 -1.63
N ASN A 82 -21.49 11.31 -0.64
CA ASN A 82 -21.49 12.45 0.29
C ASN A 82 -21.15 12.03 1.73
N TRP A 83 -20.63 10.80 1.90
CA TRP A 83 -20.32 10.19 3.20
C TRP A 83 -21.43 10.40 4.25
N SER A 84 -22.68 10.35 3.79
CA SER A 84 -23.87 10.57 4.60
C SER A 84 -23.99 9.53 5.72
N GLY A 85 -23.56 8.30 5.48
CA GLY A 85 -23.47 7.24 6.49
C GLY A 85 -22.48 7.56 7.61
N TRP A 86 -21.38 8.27 7.30
CA TRP A 86 -20.38 8.68 8.28
C TRP A 86 -20.89 9.73 9.27
N LEU A 87 -21.90 10.50 8.88
CA LEU A 87 -22.52 11.53 9.71
C LEU A 87 -23.62 10.99 10.64
N LYS A 88 -24.05 9.74 10.46
CA LYS A 88 -25.08 9.10 11.30
C LYS A 88 -24.54 8.73 12.68
N ASN A 89 -25.45 8.49 13.62
CA ASN A 89 -25.16 7.92 14.93
C ASN A 89 -26.15 6.76 15.23
N PRO A 90 -25.70 5.48 15.22
CA PRO A 90 -24.33 5.03 14.98
C PRO A 90 -23.89 5.28 13.52
N ARG A 91 -22.58 5.38 13.29
CA ARG A 91 -22.04 5.59 11.94
C ARG A 91 -22.28 4.34 11.08
N GLU A 92 -22.73 4.55 9.86
CA GLU A 92 -22.75 3.52 8.81
C GLU A 92 -21.53 3.72 7.92
N THR A 93 -20.51 2.87 8.08
CA THR A 93 -19.20 3.09 7.45
C THR A 93 -18.84 1.99 6.46
N PHE A 94 -18.19 2.37 5.36
CA PHE A 94 -17.53 1.44 4.45
C PHE A 94 -16.08 1.18 4.91
N ILE A 95 -15.55 -0.01 4.64
CA ILE A 95 -14.21 -0.39 5.10
C ILE A 95 -13.12 0.53 4.54
N ASP A 96 -13.23 0.90 3.27
CA ASP A 96 -12.24 1.75 2.62
C ASP A 96 -12.29 3.20 3.11
N ASP A 97 -13.46 3.73 3.47
CA ASP A 97 -13.56 5.07 4.06
C ASP A 97 -12.92 5.15 5.45
N ASP A 98 -13.13 4.14 6.29
CA ASP A 98 -12.53 4.08 7.62
C ASP A 98 -11.01 3.86 7.56
N VAL A 99 -10.57 2.94 6.69
CA VAL A 99 -9.17 2.54 6.61
C VAL A 99 -8.33 3.57 5.84
N PHE A 100 -8.82 4.05 4.70
CA PHE A 100 -8.07 4.93 3.82
C PHE A 100 -8.40 6.41 3.98
N GLY A 101 -9.49 6.73 4.65
CA GLY A 101 -9.93 8.09 4.85
C GLY A 101 -10.51 8.73 3.60
N PHE A 102 -11.09 9.91 3.83
CA PHE A 102 -11.73 10.72 2.80
C PHE A 102 -11.76 12.18 3.22
N MET A 103 -12.00 13.04 2.24
CA MET A 103 -12.23 14.46 2.45
C MET A 103 -13.30 14.92 1.46
N GLU A 104 -14.41 15.41 1.97
CA GLU A 104 -15.42 16.13 1.18
C GLU A 104 -15.33 17.61 1.53
N ALA A 105 -14.87 18.42 0.59
CA ALA A 105 -14.86 19.87 0.72
C ALA A 105 -16.19 20.43 0.19
N LYS A 106 -17.02 21.01 1.06
CA LYS A 106 -18.16 21.82 0.61
C LYS A 106 -17.70 23.25 0.42
N ALA A 107 -17.87 23.78 -0.80
CA ALA A 107 -17.67 25.20 -1.04
C ALA A 107 -18.59 26.00 -0.11
N GLY A 108 -18.08 27.07 0.48
CA GLY A 108 -18.93 27.99 1.24
C GLY A 108 -20.03 28.52 0.32
N GLU A 109 -21.29 28.32 0.67
CA GLU A 109 -22.41 28.95 -0.02
C GLU A 109 -22.15 30.46 -0.03
N GLN A 110 -22.22 31.09 -1.21
CA GLN A 110 -22.36 32.54 -1.23
C GLN A 110 -23.72 32.82 -0.62
N GLU A 111 -23.77 33.35 0.61
CA GLU A 111 -24.98 33.98 1.12
C GLU A 111 -25.47 34.94 0.03
N GLY A 112 -26.72 34.73 -0.39
CA GLY A 112 -27.33 35.44 -1.51
C GLY A 112 -27.18 36.95 -1.36
N GLU A 113 -27.24 37.64 -2.49
CA GLU A 113 -27.26 39.10 -2.60
C GLU A 113 -28.43 39.68 -1.79
N GLY A 114 -28.25 39.83 -0.49
CA GLY A 114 -28.97 40.83 0.29
C GLY A 114 -28.38 42.18 -0.09
N GLU A 115 -29.19 43.02 -0.73
CA GLU A 115 -28.85 44.40 -1.08
C GLU A 115 -28.25 45.12 0.13
N SER A 116 -26.93 45.30 0.11
CA SER A 116 -26.24 46.17 1.05
C SER A 116 -26.43 47.61 0.57
N VAL A 117 -27.39 48.32 1.16
CA VAL A 117 -27.35 49.78 1.24
C VAL A 117 -26.13 50.13 2.11
N ASP A 118 -25.29 51.05 1.63
CA ASP A 118 -24.02 51.50 2.22
C ASP A 118 -22.77 50.60 2.04
N GLY A 119 -22.14 50.75 0.88
CA GLY A 119 -20.81 51.39 0.79
C GLY A 119 -19.55 50.67 1.31
N ASN A 120 -19.62 49.52 2.00
CA ASN A 120 -18.42 48.84 2.52
C ASN A 120 -18.40 47.34 2.17
N LYS A 121 -17.96 46.99 0.95
CA LYS A 121 -17.86 45.60 0.46
C LYS A 121 -16.60 44.88 0.95
N GLY A 122 -16.61 44.43 2.20
CA GLY A 122 -15.81 43.28 2.64
C GLY A 122 -16.62 41.99 2.53
N LYS A 123 -16.53 41.26 1.41
CA LYS A 123 -17.17 39.92 1.28
C LYS A 123 -16.59 38.97 2.34
N LYS A 124 -17.30 38.77 3.47
CA LYS A 124 -17.04 37.64 4.37
C LYS A 124 -17.47 36.36 3.67
N LYS A 125 -16.53 35.67 3.01
CA LYS A 125 -16.75 34.29 2.56
C LYS A 125 -17.06 33.44 3.78
N SER A 126 -18.23 32.79 3.82
CA SER A 126 -18.51 31.76 4.82
C SER A 126 -17.43 30.69 4.74
N LYS A 127 -16.80 30.33 5.87
CA LYS A 127 -15.84 29.22 5.90
C LYS A 127 -16.57 27.94 5.49
N GLY A 128 -16.16 27.33 4.38
CA GLY A 128 -16.70 26.04 3.94
C GLY A 128 -16.55 24.99 5.05
N LYS A 129 -17.60 24.19 5.29
CA LYS A 129 -17.53 23.04 6.19
C LYS A 129 -17.01 21.84 5.39
N SER A 130 -16.00 21.14 5.91
CA SER A 130 -15.51 19.89 5.32
C SER A 130 -15.85 18.71 6.22
N ILE A 131 -16.14 17.56 5.60
CA ILE A 131 -16.24 16.28 6.30
C ILE A 131 -14.91 15.57 6.02
N VAL A 132 -14.16 15.27 7.08
CA VAL A 132 -12.79 14.77 6.97
C VAL A 132 -12.60 13.54 7.84
N ARG A 133 -11.99 12.52 7.25
CA ARG A 133 -11.47 11.35 7.95
C ARG A 133 -10.03 11.12 7.49
N LYS A 134 -9.08 11.26 8.42
CA LYS A 134 -7.69 10.85 8.16
C LYS A 134 -7.66 9.33 7.96
N GLY A 135 -6.91 8.83 6.97
CA GLY A 135 -6.67 7.40 6.83
C GLY A 135 -5.89 6.83 8.02
N VAL A 136 -6.13 5.56 8.33
CA VAL A 136 -5.47 4.82 9.42
C VAL A 136 -4.39 3.89 8.90
N LEU A 137 -4.56 3.38 7.68
CA LEU A 137 -3.57 2.57 6.97
C LEU A 137 -2.84 3.44 5.95
N GLU A 138 -1.52 3.51 6.12
CA GLU A 138 -0.63 4.22 5.22
C GLU A 138 0.36 3.22 4.61
N PHE A 139 0.69 3.40 3.34
CA PHE A 139 1.68 2.60 2.62
C PHE A 139 2.80 3.51 2.15
N SER A 140 4.04 3.03 2.23
CA SER A 140 5.13 3.65 1.49
C SER A 140 5.05 3.26 0.01
N ARG A 141 5.76 4.00 -0.83
CA ARG A 141 5.89 3.66 -2.24
C ARG A 141 6.73 2.40 -2.39
N ALA A 142 6.34 1.49 -3.27
CA ALA A 142 7.14 0.31 -3.54
C ALA A 142 8.32 0.66 -4.45
N ILE A 143 9.51 0.16 -4.14
CA ILE A 143 10.74 0.39 -4.92
C ILE A 143 11.38 -0.96 -5.22
N SER A 144 11.91 -1.15 -6.43
CA SER A 144 12.64 -2.36 -6.78
C SER A 144 13.88 -2.53 -5.90
N LEU A 145 14.33 -3.77 -5.67
CA LEU A 145 15.55 -4.01 -4.89
C LEU A 145 16.83 -3.76 -5.68
N ILE A 146 16.76 -3.92 -7.00
CA ILE A 146 17.87 -3.67 -7.90
C ILE A 146 17.57 -2.49 -8.84
N PRO A 147 18.61 -1.81 -9.36
CA PRO A 147 18.47 -0.80 -10.39
C PRO A 147 17.85 -1.36 -11.66
N PHE A 148 17.10 -0.50 -12.36
CA PHE A 148 16.52 -0.83 -13.65
C PHE A 148 17.58 -0.79 -14.76
N SER A 149 17.72 -1.91 -15.47
CA SER A 149 18.66 -2.13 -16.58
C SER A 149 18.22 -1.56 -17.92
N GLY A 150 16.95 -1.14 -18.08
CA GLY A 150 16.42 -0.66 -19.36
C GLY A 150 15.81 -1.76 -20.24
N ASP A 151 15.42 -2.90 -19.66
CA ASP A 151 14.89 -4.04 -20.41
C ASP A 151 13.53 -3.72 -21.06
N ILE A 152 13.41 -4.02 -22.36
CA ILE A 152 12.21 -3.83 -23.17
C ILE A 152 11.89 -5.14 -23.91
N THR A 153 10.63 -5.57 -23.80
CA THR A 153 10.09 -6.65 -24.63
C THR A 153 9.50 -6.07 -25.91
N PHE A 154 9.70 -6.76 -27.05
CA PHE A 154 9.07 -6.41 -28.32
C PHE A 154 7.96 -7.40 -28.65
N ASN A 155 6.75 -6.88 -28.83
CA ASN A 155 5.56 -7.65 -29.04
C ASN A 155 4.91 -7.27 -30.37
N SER A 156 4.00 -8.13 -30.86
CA SER A 156 3.24 -7.87 -32.07
C SER A 156 1.75 -8.09 -31.87
N LYS A 157 0.93 -7.39 -32.65
CA LYS A 157 -0.51 -7.70 -32.79
C LYS A 157 -0.75 -8.46 -34.09
N SER A 158 -1.67 -9.41 -34.08
CA SER A 158 -2.11 -10.11 -35.29
C SER A 158 -2.91 -9.18 -36.22
N GLY A 159 -2.89 -9.45 -37.52
CA GLY A 159 -3.64 -8.70 -38.55
C GLY A 159 -2.73 -7.96 -39.53
N GLU A 160 -3.27 -6.95 -40.21
CA GLU A 160 -2.51 -6.15 -41.16
C GLU A 160 -1.40 -5.34 -40.48
N LYS A 161 -0.22 -5.34 -41.10
CA LYS A 161 0.94 -4.62 -40.58
C LYS A 161 0.75 -3.11 -40.79
N ASN A 162 0.72 -2.37 -39.69
CA ASN A 162 0.77 -0.91 -39.66
C ASN A 162 1.77 -0.40 -38.61
N SER A 163 1.83 0.91 -38.41
CA SER A 163 2.76 1.56 -37.49
C SER A 163 2.58 1.17 -36.03
N THR A 164 1.48 0.51 -35.66
CA THR A 164 1.22 0.02 -34.28
C THR A 164 1.28 -1.51 -34.20
N SER A 165 1.77 -2.18 -35.25
CA SER A 165 1.86 -3.65 -35.27
C SER A 165 3.01 -4.19 -34.44
N LEU A 166 4.03 -3.38 -34.16
CA LEU A 166 5.09 -3.66 -33.20
C LEU A 166 4.98 -2.69 -32.04
N TYR A 167 5.01 -3.21 -30.82
CA TYR A 167 4.96 -2.41 -29.61
C TYR A 167 5.93 -2.92 -28.56
N GLY A 168 6.45 -1.99 -27.77
CA GLY A 168 7.38 -2.28 -26.69
C GLY A 168 6.70 -2.27 -25.33
N THR A 169 7.25 -3.01 -24.38
CA THR A 169 6.89 -2.87 -22.97
C THR A 169 8.15 -3.01 -22.14
N GLU A 170 8.47 -1.96 -21.38
CA GLU A 170 9.51 -2.03 -20.36
C GLU A 170 9.12 -3.09 -19.32
N VAL A 171 10.09 -3.94 -18.95
CA VAL A 171 9.92 -5.00 -17.96
C VAL A 171 11.10 -4.98 -17.01
N HIS A 172 10.90 -5.39 -15.76
CA HIS A 172 11.99 -5.45 -14.80
C HIS A 172 11.93 -6.75 -14.00
N ALA A 173 12.97 -7.57 -14.12
CA ALA A 173 13.13 -8.76 -13.28
C ALA A 173 13.60 -8.32 -11.89
N THR A 174 12.69 -8.25 -10.92
CA THR A 174 13.01 -7.69 -9.60
C THR A 174 12.03 -8.11 -8.52
N ARG A 175 12.44 -7.89 -7.26
CA ARG A 175 11.57 -7.81 -6.09
C ARG A 175 11.22 -6.36 -5.80
N TYR A 176 9.99 -6.09 -5.38
CA TYR A 176 9.61 -4.80 -4.80
C TYR A 176 9.60 -4.89 -3.28
N GLN A 177 10.08 -3.83 -2.64
CA GLN A 177 9.87 -3.63 -1.21
C GLN A 177 8.97 -2.42 -0.94
N TYR A 178 8.10 -2.54 0.05
CA TYR A 178 7.23 -1.47 0.53
C TYR A 178 6.90 -1.65 2.01
N GLY A 179 6.62 -0.55 2.69
CA GLY A 179 6.21 -0.57 4.08
C GLY A 179 4.76 -0.17 4.27
N PHE A 180 4.22 -0.47 5.45
CA PHE A 180 2.90 -0.02 5.87
C PHE A 180 2.87 0.30 7.36
N THR A 181 1.91 1.14 7.75
CA THR A 181 1.61 1.44 9.15
C THR A 181 0.11 1.38 9.41
N LEU A 182 -0.26 0.89 10.60
CA LEU A 182 -1.64 0.78 11.07
C LEU A 182 -1.67 1.06 12.57
N THR A 183 -2.62 1.90 13.00
CA THR A 183 -2.97 2.07 14.43
C THR A 183 -4.39 1.58 14.65
N PRO A 184 -4.60 0.31 15.05
CA PRO A 184 -5.93 -0.32 15.15
C PRO A 184 -6.96 0.48 15.94
N GLU A 185 -6.55 1.13 17.02
CA GLU A 185 -7.42 1.90 17.91
C GLU A 185 -7.97 3.17 17.25
N SER A 186 -7.36 3.61 16.15
CA SER A 186 -7.84 4.76 15.37
C SER A 186 -8.90 4.37 14.33
N LEU A 187 -9.23 3.09 14.16
CA LEU A 187 -10.33 2.64 13.29
C LEU A 187 -11.68 2.87 13.97
N GLU A 188 -12.71 3.21 13.18
CA GLU A 188 -14.09 3.20 13.66
C GLU A 188 -14.51 1.79 14.08
N ILE A 189 -14.15 0.80 13.28
CA ILE A 189 -14.39 -0.61 13.57
C ILE A 189 -13.04 -1.31 13.72
N LYS A 190 -12.59 -1.52 14.98
CA LYS A 190 -11.28 -2.10 15.31
C LYS A 190 -11.02 -3.46 14.64
N ASP A 191 -12.07 -4.28 14.49
CA ASP A 191 -12.00 -5.59 13.84
C ASP A 191 -11.60 -5.53 12.36
N ARG A 192 -11.71 -4.36 11.71
CA ARG A 192 -11.18 -4.17 10.35
C ARG A 192 -9.68 -4.41 10.26
N THR A 193 -8.95 -4.31 11.37
CA THR A 193 -7.55 -4.73 11.47
C THR A 193 -7.30 -6.10 10.87
N TYR A 194 -8.12 -7.11 11.18
CA TYR A 194 -7.93 -8.47 10.64
C TYR A 194 -8.20 -8.54 9.14
N LYS A 195 -9.14 -7.74 8.64
CA LYS A 195 -9.44 -7.62 7.20
C LYS A 195 -8.33 -6.92 6.43
N ILE A 196 -7.67 -5.95 7.07
CA ILE A 196 -6.47 -5.29 6.55
C ILE A 196 -5.31 -6.27 6.46
N LEU A 197 -5.02 -7.00 7.54
CA LEU A 197 -3.95 -8.00 7.58
C LEU A 197 -4.15 -9.09 6.52
N LYS A 198 -5.39 -9.59 6.39
CA LYS A 198 -5.73 -10.56 5.34
C LYS A 198 -5.51 -10.00 3.93
N ALA A 199 -5.84 -8.74 3.70
CA ALA A 199 -5.63 -8.10 2.39
C ALA A 199 -4.15 -7.90 2.05
N ILE A 200 -3.32 -7.49 3.01
CA ILE A 200 -1.86 -7.33 2.82
C ILE A 200 -1.21 -8.70 2.54
N LEU A 201 -1.59 -9.73 3.30
CA LEU A 201 -1.07 -11.09 3.13
C LEU A 201 -1.41 -11.71 1.76
N ASN A 202 -2.50 -11.29 1.13
CA ASN A 202 -3.01 -11.83 -0.13
C ASN A 202 -3.11 -10.76 -1.23
N LEU A 203 -2.24 -9.75 -1.16
CA LEU A 203 -2.30 -8.60 -2.05
C LEU A 203 -2.08 -9.05 -3.51
N ASN A 204 -3.01 -8.73 -4.38
CA ASN A 204 -2.96 -9.08 -5.79
C ASN A 204 -3.36 -7.91 -6.69
N GLN A 205 -3.11 -8.02 -7.99
CA GLN A 205 -3.55 -7.05 -9.00
C GLN A 205 -3.05 -5.61 -8.77
N VAL A 206 -1.92 -5.47 -8.10
CA VAL A 206 -1.30 -4.15 -7.88
C VAL A 206 -0.86 -3.57 -9.22
N ALA A 207 -1.37 -2.36 -9.50
CA ALA A 207 -1.03 -1.54 -10.65
C ALA A 207 -1.27 -2.18 -12.05
N GLY A 208 -2.18 -3.16 -12.12
CA GLY A 208 -2.69 -3.71 -13.38
C GLY A 208 -1.72 -4.61 -14.14
N ASN A 209 -2.03 -4.84 -15.42
CA ASN A 209 -1.23 -5.63 -16.40
C ASN A 209 -1.04 -7.13 -16.11
N GLN A 210 -1.67 -7.66 -15.06
CA GLN A 210 -1.53 -9.05 -14.61
C GLN A 210 -1.91 -10.11 -15.65
N SER A 211 -2.79 -9.80 -16.60
CA SER A 211 -3.18 -10.72 -17.68
C SER A 211 -2.08 -10.95 -18.72
N ARG A 212 -1.07 -10.06 -18.77
CA ARG A 212 0.10 -10.18 -19.65
C ARG A 212 1.38 -10.46 -18.87
N PHE A 213 1.51 -9.86 -17.69
CA PHE A 213 2.66 -9.99 -16.81
C PHE A 213 2.16 -10.28 -15.40
N LEU A 214 2.03 -11.58 -15.11
CA LEU A 214 1.61 -12.05 -13.79
C LEU A 214 2.76 -11.87 -12.80
N TYR A 215 2.70 -10.80 -12.01
CA TYR A 215 3.67 -10.50 -10.97
C TYR A 215 3.02 -10.63 -9.60
N ASP A 216 3.63 -11.46 -8.75
CA ASP A 216 3.11 -11.75 -7.41
C ASP A 216 3.52 -10.66 -6.41
N PHE A 217 2.56 -9.79 -6.11
CA PHE A 217 2.72 -8.70 -5.14
C PHE A 217 2.45 -9.12 -3.69
N ALA A 218 2.07 -10.39 -3.47
CA ALA A 218 1.95 -10.93 -2.13
C ALA A 218 3.35 -11.02 -1.47
N PRO A 219 3.42 -11.03 -0.12
CA PRO A 219 4.70 -11.06 0.55
C PRO A 219 5.46 -12.38 0.34
N GLU A 220 6.70 -12.29 -0.15
CA GLU A 220 7.68 -13.40 -0.07
C GLU A 220 8.24 -13.47 1.35
N SER A 221 8.66 -12.32 1.89
CA SER A 221 9.11 -12.15 3.27
C SER A 221 8.58 -10.86 3.88
N VAL A 222 8.47 -10.83 5.20
CA VAL A 222 8.00 -9.66 5.96
C VAL A 222 8.79 -9.46 7.25
N ILE A 223 8.92 -8.19 7.63
CA ILE A 223 9.27 -7.75 8.98
C ILE A 223 8.06 -7.00 9.52
N LEU A 224 7.52 -7.46 10.65
CA LEU A 224 6.39 -6.85 11.33
C LEU A 224 6.85 -6.38 12.70
N ARG A 225 6.48 -5.16 13.09
CA ARG A 225 6.76 -4.59 14.40
C ARG A 225 5.46 -4.20 15.08
N TRP A 226 5.23 -4.75 16.26
CA TRP A 226 4.08 -4.45 17.10
C TRP A 226 4.56 -3.78 18.40
N THR A 227 4.34 -2.47 18.51
CA THR A 227 5.00 -1.63 19.53
C THR A 227 4.09 -0.48 19.99
N ASP A 228 4.41 0.16 21.11
CA ASP A 228 3.83 1.44 21.54
C ASP A 228 4.65 2.65 21.05
N ASP A 229 5.79 2.41 20.41
CA ASP A 229 6.59 3.45 19.75
C ASP A 229 5.89 3.98 18.48
N PHE A 230 5.86 5.30 18.33
CA PHE A 230 5.23 5.96 17.18
C PHE A 230 6.05 5.90 15.88
N ALA A 231 7.34 5.56 15.95
CA ALA A 231 8.24 5.58 14.80
C ALA A 231 8.50 4.16 14.26
N PRO A 232 8.34 3.91 12.94
CA PRO A 232 8.45 2.56 12.35
C PRO A 232 9.81 1.89 12.56
N ARG A 233 10.91 2.61 12.28
CA ARG A 233 12.32 2.15 12.26
C ARG A 233 12.68 0.97 11.34
N ILE A 234 11.72 0.38 10.63
CA ILE A 234 11.92 -0.82 9.78
C ILE A 234 11.75 -0.58 8.28
N LEU A 235 11.49 0.66 7.86
CA LEU A 235 11.16 0.96 6.46
C LEU A 235 12.39 0.84 5.54
N TYR A 236 12.15 0.32 4.34
CA TYR A 236 13.15 0.11 3.27
C TYR A 236 14.40 -0.67 3.72
N SER A 237 14.18 -1.69 4.55
CA SER A 237 15.25 -2.46 5.19
C SER A 237 15.75 -3.66 4.39
N PHE A 238 15.09 -4.04 3.31
CA PHE A 238 15.57 -5.14 2.46
C PHE A 238 16.61 -4.64 1.46
N GLU A 239 17.65 -5.43 1.27
CA GLU A 239 18.69 -5.22 0.27
C GLU A 239 18.92 -6.52 -0.49
N GLU A 240 19.34 -6.41 -1.75
CA GLU A 240 19.67 -7.58 -2.58
C GLU A 240 21.04 -7.38 -3.22
N SER A 241 21.89 -8.39 -3.07
CA SER A 241 23.21 -8.46 -3.68
C SER A 241 23.43 -9.88 -4.17
N GLU A 242 23.90 -10.05 -5.41
CA GLU A 242 24.17 -11.36 -6.01
C GLU A 242 22.98 -12.35 -5.89
N ASN A 243 21.75 -11.85 -6.05
CA ASN A 243 20.49 -12.58 -5.89
C ASN A 243 20.20 -13.10 -4.47
N VAL A 244 20.92 -12.58 -3.46
CA VAL A 244 20.68 -12.87 -2.05
C VAL A 244 20.03 -11.67 -1.39
N VAL A 245 18.80 -11.86 -0.92
CA VAL A 245 18.09 -10.85 -0.12
C VAL A 245 18.62 -10.86 1.31
N SER A 246 18.81 -9.69 1.91
CA SER A 246 19.28 -9.51 3.28
C SER A 246 18.57 -8.33 3.98
N ILE A 247 18.75 -8.20 5.30
CA ILE A 247 18.16 -7.14 6.14
C ILE A 247 19.19 -6.51 7.10
N PRO A 248 20.35 -6.05 6.61
CA PRO A 248 21.49 -5.64 7.46
C PRO A 248 21.11 -4.56 8.46
N THR A 249 20.34 -3.56 8.04
CA THR A 249 19.92 -2.45 8.90
C THR A 249 19.04 -2.88 10.07
N ILE A 250 18.24 -3.95 9.93
CA ILE A 250 17.45 -4.50 11.04
C ILE A 250 18.34 -5.20 12.04
N ILE A 251 19.27 -6.01 11.54
CA ILE A 251 20.23 -6.74 12.39
C ILE A 251 21.05 -5.76 13.22
N GLU A 252 21.57 -4.70 12.61
CA GLU A 252 22.30 -3.64 13.29
C GLU A 252 21.46 -2.98 14.39
N LYS A 253 20.23 -2.56 14.08
CA LYS A 253 19.34 -1.89 15.04
C LYS A 253 18.93 -2.78 16.21
N VAL A 254 18.70 -4.07 15.97
CA VAL A 254 18.42 -5.02 17.06
C VAL A 254 19.66 -5.23 17.94
N ASN A 255 20.84 -5.31 17.33
CA ASN A 255 22.09 -5.50 18.08
C ASN A 255 22.48 -4.27 18.90
N SER A 256 22.22 -3.06 18.39
CA SER A 256 22.48 -1.80 19.09
C SER A 256 21.42 -1.47 20.14
N GLY A 257 20.26 -2.15 20.12
CA GLY A 257 19.13 -1.88 21.01
C GLY A 257 18.22 -0.73 20.56
N ASP A 258 18.42 -0.18 19.35
CA ASP A 258 17.51 0.81 18.74
C ASP A 258 16.18 0.18 18.26
N LEU A 259 16.12 -1.14 18.17
CA LEU A 259 14.93 -1.91 17.84
C LEU A 259 14.75 -3.07 18.82
N GLU A 260 13.65 -3.08 19.57
CA GLU A 260 13.37 -4.10 20.57
C GLU A 260 12.97 -5.41 19.90
N GLY A 261 13.76 -6.46 20.08
CA GLY A 261 13.55 -7.71 19.35
C GLY A 261 12.22 -8.42 19.69
N ASP A 262 11.70 -8.30 20.91
CA ASP A 262 10.41 -8.87 21.30
C ASP A 262 9.20 -8.22 20.61
N THR A 263 9.36 -6.99 20.10
CA THR A 263 8.33 -6.32 19.28
C THR A 263 8.29 -6.83 17.84
N LEU A 264 9.31 -7.60 17.41
CA LEU A 264 9.52 -7.99 16.02
C LEU A 264 9.07 -9.42 15.73
N ILE A 265 8.45 -9.55 14.55
CA ILE A 265 8.17 -10.80 13.89
C ILE A 265 8.80 -10.72 12.50
N ILE A 266 9.68 -11.66 12.17
CA ILE A 266 10.25 -11.80 10.82
C ILE A 266 9.76 -13.12 10.25
N ALA A 267 9.21 -13.09 9.05
CA ALA A 267 8.67 -14.29 8.42
C ALA A 267 9.00 -14.39 6.93
N GLY A 268 9.09 -15.62 6.43
CA GLY A 268 9.44 -15.92 5.04
C GLY A 268 10.85 -16.51 4.87
N PRO A 269 11.29 -16.78 3.62
CA PRO A 269 12.60 -17.36 3.32
C PRO A 269 13.79 -16.64 3.95
N ILE A 270 13.68 -15.33 4.20
CA ILE A 270 14.71 -14.52 4.85
C ILE A 270 15.14 -15.07 6.23
N THR A 271 14.26 -15.80 6.90
CA THR A 271 14.53 -16.40 8.23
C THR A 271 15.57 -17.52 8.20
N LYS A 272 15.87 -18.08 7.02
CA LYS A 272 16.88 -19.14 6.85
C LYS A 272 18.31 -18.61 6.85
N LEU A 273 18.49 -17.30 6.73
CA LEU A 273 19.80 -16.68 6.78
C LEU A 273 20.40 -16.79 8.18
N SER A 274 21.71 -17.03 8.22
CA SER A 274 22.43 -17.29 9.47
C SER A 274 22.38 -16.09 10.42
N GLU A 275 22.51 -14.89 9.87
CA GLU A 275 22.48 -13.62 10.59
C GLU A 275 21.09 -13.28 11.13
N VAL A 276 20.02 -13.67 10.41
CA VAL A 276 18.63 -13.49 10.87
C VAL A 276 18.30 -14.49 11.96
N THR A 277 18.75 -15.74 11.84
CA THR A 277 18.51 -16.78 12.86
C THR A 277 19.08 -16.40 14.23
N LYS A 278 20.24 -15.73 14.26
CA LYS A 278 20.86 -15.23 15.51
C LYS A 278 19.98 -14.23 16.26
N LEU A 279 19.05 -13.54 15.58
CA LEU A 279 18.14 -12.59 16.23
C LEU A 279 17.17 -13.25 17.23
N LYS A 280 17.01 -14.59 17.21
CA LYS A 280 16.29 -15.32 18.26
C LYS A 280 16.87 -15.06 19.66
N GLU A 281 18.19 -14.89 19.76
CA GLU A 281 18.87 -14.56 21.03
C GLU A 281 18.44 -13.20 21.59
N LYS A 282 17.92 -12.33 20.70
CA LYS A 282 17.37 -11.00 21.02
C LYS A 282 15.84 -11.00 21.12
N LYS A 283 15.22 -12.18 21.25
CA LYS A 283 13.77 -12.39 21.37
C LYS A 283 12.95 -12.08 20.11
N VAL A 284 13.60 -11.94 18.94
CA VAL A 284 12.88 -11.80 17.66
C VAL A 284 12.15 -13.09 17.33
N SER A 285 10.86 -12.97 16.97
CA SER A 285 10.04 -14.12 16.59
C SER A 285 10.23 -14.43 15.11
N LEU A 286 10.71 -15.63 14.80
CA LEU A 286 11.03 -16.04 13.42
C LEU A 286 10.09 -17.15 12.95
N PHE A 287 9.54 -17.01 11.74
CA PHE A 287 8.67 -18.01 11.12
C PHE A 287 9.06 -18.27 9.67
N GLU A 288 9.10 -19.54 9.25
CA GLU A 288 9.47 -19.85 7.87
C GLU A 288 8.43 -19.37 6.85
N GLY A 289 7.13 -19.43 7.21
CA GLY A 289 6.03 -18.99 6.35
C GLY A 289 5.48 -17.63 6.75
N VAL A 290 5.25 -16.74 5.77
CA VAL A 290 4.61 -15.43 6.00
C VAL A 290 3.26 -15.54 6.68
N LYS A 291 2.44 -16.55 6.34
CA LYS A 291 1.14 -16.82 6.97
C LYS A 291 1.26 -17.07 8.48
N GLN A 292 2.32 -17.75 8.91
CA GLN A 292 2.58 -18.01 10.34
C GLN A 292 2.96 -16.71 11.06
N GLY A 293 3.78 -15.86 10.43
CA GLY A 293 4.12 -14.54 10.98
C GLY A 293 2.90 -13.63 11.17
N PHE A 294 1.99 -13.60 10.19
CA PHE A 294 0.73 -12.86 10.32
C PHE A 294 -0.20 -13.47 11.39
N ALA A 295 -0.25 -14.80 11.51
CA ALA A 295 -1.04 -15.45 12.57
C ALA A 295 -0.53 -15.11 13.98
N GLU A 296 0.79 -15.08 14.18
CA GLU A 296 1.42 -14.62 15.43
C GLU A 296 1.06 -13.15 15.72
N LEU A 297 1.15 -12.27 14.71
CA LEU A 297 0.77 -10.87 14.86
C LEU A 297 -0.70 -10.73 15.29
N GLU A 298 -1.62 -11.47 14.67
CA GLU A 298 -3.03 -11.47 15.06
C GLU A 298 -3.23 -11.91 16.52
N GLN A 299 -2.45 -12.87 17.01
CA GLN A 299 -2.51 -13.29 18.41
C GLN A 299 -2.06 -12.17 19.36
N ARG A 300 -0.98 -11.45 19.03
CA ARG A 300 -0.52 -10.28 19.81
C ARG A 300 -1.57 -9.19 19.84
N ILE A 301 -2.16 -8.87 18.69
CA ILE A 301 -3.23 -7.87 18.58
C ILE A 301 -4.44 -8.28 19.43
N LYS A 302 -4.89 -9.54 19.35
CA LYS A 302 -6.00 -10.08 20.16
C LYS A 302 -5.72 -10.05 21.65
N LYS A 303 -4.47 -10.15 22.07
CA LYS A 303 -4.07 -10.07 23.47
C LYS A 303 -4.13 -8.63 23.98
N ASP A 304 -3.67 -7.68 23.17
CA ASP A 304 -3.46 -6.30 23.58
C ASP A 304 -4.68 -5.39 23.37
N LEU A 305 -5.56 -5.69 22.40
CA LEU A 305 -6.73 -4.87 22.06
C LEU A 305 -8.06 -5.36 22.68
N LYS A 306 -8.01 -6.18 23.74
CA LYS A 306 -9.20 -6.57 24.51
C LYS A 306 -9.85 -5.38 25.22
#